data_AF-A0A7J5BHF6-F1
#
_entry.id   AF-A0A7J5BHF6-F1
#
_cell.length_a   1.000
_cell.length_b   1.000
_cell.length_c   1.000
_cell.angle_alpha   90.00
_cell.angle_beta   90.00
_cell.angle_gamma   90.00
#
_symmetry.space_group_name_H-M   'P 1'
#
loop_
_entity.id
_entity.type
_entity.pdbx_description
1 polymer ?
#
loop_
_entity_poly.entity_id
_entity_poly.type
_entity_poly.pdbx_seq_one_letter_code
_entity_poly.pdbx_strand_id
1 'polypeptide(L)'
;MKELSSEQLDKLLAETNAEFKQRDRPPMQKEELAAGIRLSYQLSWVLLAGAVICAGLLVYVLTQVPWNTYVLYNGRGRTNVHMYLYTLLVAPVGLGIFTGLSRRPKGGTIPYSQRKLSVALVVLIVLFVVGIQIVGAYSYLANGMQ
;
A
#
# COMPACT_ATOMS: atom_id res chain seq x y z
N MET A 1 -18.77 0.63 -7.28
CA MET A 1 -17.74 -0.17 -7.98
C MET A 1 -18.16 -0.14 -9.44
N LYS A 2 -17.39 0.44 -10.37
CA LYS A 2 -17.76 0.39 -11.80
C LYS A 2 -17.54 -1.04 -12.25
N GLU A 3 -18.61 -1.80 -12.46
CA GLU A 3 -18.49 -3.12 -13.08
C GLU A 3 -17.83 -2.91 -14.45
N LEU A 4 -16.72 -3.63 -14.69
CA LEU A 4 -16.14 -3.64 -16.03
C LEU A 4 -17.20 -4.20 -16.97
N SER A 5 -17.44 -3.49 -18.08
CA SER A 5 -18.34 -3.99 -19.12
C SER A 5 -17.87 -5.36 -19.62
N SER A 6 -18.80 -6.21 -20.05
CA SER A 6 -18.49 -7.53 -20.60
C SER A 6 -17.43 -7.46 -21.71
N GLU A 7 -17.52 -6.47 -22.58
CA GLU A 7 -16.57 -6.23 -23.68
C GLU A 7 -15.15 -5.91 -23.18
N GLN A 8 -15.01 -5.10 -22.12
CA GLN A 8 -13.70 -4.81 -21.52
C GLN A 8 -13.09 -6.04 -20.86
N LEU A 9 -13.92 -6.88 -20.24
CA LEU A 9 -13.47 -8.11 -19.61
C LEU A 9 -13.01 -9.13 -20.66
N ASP A 10 -13.73 -9.23 -21.79
CA ASP A 10 -13.37 -10.12 -22.91
C ASP A 10 -12.09 -9.67 -23.60
N LYS A 11 -11.89 -8.35 -23.77
CA LYS A 11 -10.62 -7.80 -24.29
C LYS A 11 -9.44 -8.11 -23.36
N LEU A 12 -9.61 -7.88 -22.06
CA LEU A 12 -8.58 -8.20 -21.05
C LEU A 12 -8.27 -9.70 -20.99
N LEU A 13 -9.28 -10.55 -21.15
CA LEU A 13 -9.11 -12.00 -21.19
C LEU A 13 -8.32 -12.43 -22.43
N ALA A 14 -8.62 -11.86 -23.60
CA ALA A 14 -7.88 -12.12 -24.83
C ALA A 14 -6.40 -11.70 -24.71
N GLU A 15 -6.13 -10.51 -24.17
CA GLU A 15 -4.77 -10.01 -23.91
C GLU A 15 -4.02 -10.90 -22.90
N THR A 16 -4.68 -11.28 -21.81
CA THR A 16 -4.09 -12.14 -20.76
C THR A 16 -3.79 -13.54 -21.31
N ASN A 17 -4.70 -14.13 -22.07
CA ASN A 17 -4.50 -15.46 -22.67
C ASN A 17 -3.46 -15.45 -23.78
N ALA A 18 -3.29 -14.34 -24.52
CA ALA A 18 -2.19 -14.18 -25.45
C ALA A 18 -0.83 -14.18 -24.73
N GLU A 19 -0.72 -13.49 -23.58
CA GLU A 19 0.51 -13.50 -22.77
C GLU A 19 0.77 -14.88 -22.13
N PHE A 20 -0.27 -15.59 -21.69
CA PHE A 20 -0.15 -16.94 -21.14
C PHE A 20 0.29 -17.94 -22.20
N LYS A 21 -0.20 -17.82 -23.44
CA LYS A 21 0.23 -18.66 -24.57
C LYS A 21 1.71 -18.47 -24.90
N GLN A 22 2.24 -17.25 -24.75
CA GLN A 22 3.68 -16.99 -24.91
C GLN A 22 4.54 -17.64 -23.81
N ARG A 23 3.95 -17.88 -22.62
CA ARG A 23 4.63 -18.45 -21.45
C ARG A 23 4.26 -19.91 -21.17
N ASP A 24 3.61 -20.57 -22.13
CA ASP A 24 3.17 -21.97 -22.05
C ASP A 24 2.32 -22.28 -20.80
N ARG A 25 1.45 -21.34 -20.42
CA ARG A 25 0.54 -21.47 -19.29
C ARG A 25 -0.89 -21.81 -19.74
N PRO A 26 -1.66 -22.58 -18.96
CA PRO A 26 -3.04 -22.89 -19.29
C PRO A 26 -3.89 -21.62 -19.39
N PRO A 27 -4.84 -21.55 -20.34
CA PRO A 27 -5.67 -20.37 -20.54
C PRO A 27 -6.51 -20.07 -19.29
N MET A 28 -6.56 -18.80 -18.91
CA MET A 28 -7.30 -18.33 -17.73
C MET A 28 -8.79 -18.17 -18.06
N GLN A 29 -9.64 -18.60 -17.13
CA GLN A 29 -11.09 -18.45 -17.26
C GLN A 29 -11.55 -17.02 -16.90
N LYS A 30 -12.68 -16.59 -17.48
CA LYS A 30 -13.26 -15.24 -17.28
C LYS A 30 -13.60 -14.97 -15.81
N GLU A 31 -14.11 -15.99 -15.12
CA GLU A 31 -14.46 -15.94 -13.69
C GLU A 31 -13.22 -15.76 -12.81
N GLU A 32 -12.12 -16.45 -13.13
CA GLU A 32 -10.86 -16.32 -12.40
C GLU A 32 -10.25 -14.93 -12.55
N LEU A 33 -10.30 -14.37 -13.76
CA LEU A 33 -9.83 -13.01 -14.05
C LEU A 33 -10.65 -11.98 -13.26
N ALA A 34 -11.98 -12.08 -13.27
CA ALA A 34 -12.87 -11.19 -12.52
C ALA A 34 -12.61 -11.25 -11.01
N ALA A 35 -12.41 -12.45 -10.46
CA ALA A 35 -12.08 -12.64 -9.04
C ALA A 35 -10.72 -12.02 -8.66
N GLY A 36 -9.71 -12.14 -9.52
CA GLY A 36 -8.39 -11.52 -9.31
C GLY A 36 -8.45 -9.99 -9.33
N ILE A 37 -9.22 -9.42 -10.27
CA ILE A 37 -9.45 -7.97 -10.35
C ILE A 37 -10.18 -7.47 -9.10
N ARG A 38 -11.24 -8.16 -8.67
CA ARG A 38 -11.99 -7.80 -7.45
C ARG A 38 -11.10 -7.82 -6.21
N LEU A 39 -10.24 -8.84 -6.09
CA LEU A 39 -9.30 -8.96 -4.99
C LEU A 39 -8.29 -7.80 -4.98
N SER A 40 -7.74 -7.43 -6.15
CA SER A 40 -6.81 -6.29 -6.24
C SER A 40 -7.45 -4.98 -5.77
N TYR A 41 -8.71 -4.74 -6.13
CA TYR A 41 -9.46 -3.58 -5.63
C TYR A 41 -9.66 -3.63 -4.11
N GLN A 42 -10.00 -4.79 -3.55
CA GLN A 42 -10.14 -4.96 -2.10
C GLN A 42 -8.80 -4.69 -1.38
N LEU A 43 -7.69 -5.21 -1.89
CA LEU A 43 -6.36 -4.94 -1.34
C LEU A 43 -5.98 -3.45 -1.43
N SER A 44 -6.36 -2.79 -2.53
CA SER A 44 -6.18 -1.34 -2.66
C SER A 44 -6.97 -0.56 -1.62
N TRP A 45 -8.16 -1.02 -1.23
CA TRP A 45 -8.92 -0.40 -0.14
C TRP A 45 -8.24 -0.57 1.22
N VAL A 46 -7.62 -1.72 1.48
CA VAL A 46 -6.86 -1.95 2.71
C VAL A 46 -5.65 -0.99 2.79
N LEU A 47 -4.92 -0.83 1.70
CA LEU A 47 -3.82 0.14 1.61
C LEU A 47 -4.31 1.58 1.83
N LEU A 48 -5.46 1.94 1.23
CA LEU A 48 -6.06 3.26 1.42
C LEU A 48 -6.47 3.50 2.87
N ALA A 49 -7.09 2.52 3.52
CA ALA A 49 -7.46 2.62 4.92
C ALA A 49 -6.22 2.84 5.80
N GLY A 50 -5.13 2.11 5.54
CA GLY A 50 -3.84 2.32 6.19
C GLY A 50 -3.30 3.75 5.97
N ALA A 51 -3.36 4.25 4.74
CA ALA A 51 -2.93 5.62 4.41
C ALA A 51 -3.72 6.68 5.20
N VAL A 52 -5.05 6.51 5.30
CA VAL A 52 -5.93 7.40 6.06
C VAL A 52 -5.60 7.37 7.55
N ILE A 53 -5.37 6.20 8.13
CA ILE A 53 -4.98 6.06 9.55
C ILE A 53 -3.64 6.76 9.79
N CYS A 54 -2.62 6.52 8.96
CA CYS A 54 -1.32 7.18 9.09
C CYS A 54 -1.39 8.70 8.91
N ALA A 55 -2.24 9.18 8.00
CA ALA A 55 -2.48 10.61 7.80
C ALA A 55 -3.20 11.23 9.01
N GLY A 56 -4.20 10.55 9.58
CA GLY A 56 -4.88 10.98 10.79
C GLY A 56 -3.93 11.09 11.99
N LEU A 57 -3.04 10.11 12.17
CA LEU A 57 -1.99 10.17 13.19
C LEU A 57 -1.03 11.34 12.98
N LEU A 58 -0.61 11.59 11.74
CA LEU A 58 0.24 12.74 11.43
C LEU A 58 -0.47 14.05 11.76
N VAL A 59 -1.71 14.24 11.30
CA VAL A 59 -2.52 15.43 11.61
C VAL A 59 -2.64 15.61 13.13
N TYR A 60 -2.90 14.53 13.86
CA TYR A 60 -2.93 14.58 15.32
C TYR A 60 -1.60 15.08 15.91
N VAL A 61 -0.45 14.52 15.52
CA VAL A 61 0.86 14.97 16.02
C VAL A 61 1.10 16.44 15.69
N LEU A 62 0.72 16.90 14.50
CA LEU A 62 0.85 18.30 14.09
C LEU A 62 0.01 19.28 14.91
N THR A 63 -1.08 18.82 15.52
CA THR A 63 -1.84 19.66 16.46
C THR A 63 -1.13 19.84 17.81
N GLN A 64 -0.18 18.96 18.14
CA GLN A 64 0.50 18.91 19.44
C GLN A 64 1.93 19.45 19.40
N VAL A 65 2.63 19.30 18.28
CA VAL A 65 4.03 19.73 18.11
C VAL A 65 4.23 20.49 16.79
N PRO A 66 5.12 21.50 16.76
CA PRO A 66 5.36 22.29 15.56
C PRO A 66 6.09 21.49 14.46
N TRP A 67 5.97 21.97 13.22
CA TRP A 67 6.47 21.24 12.04
C TRP A 67 8.00 21.06 12.01
N ASN A 68 8.75 21.95 12.67
CA ASN A 68 10.21 21.90 12.74
C ASN A 68 10.73 20.88 13.76
N THR A 69 9.86 20.22 14.53
CA THR A 69 10.27 19.25 15.55
C THR A 69 11.07 18.11 14.94
N TYR A 70 12.15 17.73 15.63
CA TYR A 70 12.98 16.59 15.26
C TYR A 70 13.25 15.69 16.46
N VAL A 71 13.58 14.43 16.18
CA VAL A 71 14.07 13.45 17.16
C VAL A 71 15.49 13.06 16.77
N LEU A 72 16.38 12.95 17.76
CA LEU A 72 17.73 12.47 17.52
C LEU A 72 17.71 10.96 17.33
N TYR A 73 18.10 10.51 16.14
CA TYR A 73 18.29 9.11 15.83
C TYR A 73 19.78 8.76 15.85
N ASN A 74 20.17 7.92 16.82
CA ASN A 74 21.50 7.34 16.91
C ASN A 74 21.53 6.01 16.16
N GLY A 75 21.78 6.07 14.85
CA GLY A 75 21.93 4.89 14.00
C GLY A 75 23.32 4.24 14.14
N ARG A 76 23.47 3.02 13.62
CA ARG A 76 24.75 2.27 13.57
C ARG A 76 25.80 3.05 12.75
N GLY A 77 26.54 3.96 13.39
CA GLY A 77 27.67 4.69 12.82
C GLY A 77 27.48 6.20 12.60
N ARG A 78 26.31 6.77 12.93
CA ARG A 78 26.12 8.24 12.96
C ARG A 78 25.43 8.65 14.26
N THR A 79 26.11 9.50 15.02
CA THR A 79 25.55 10.17 16.19
C THR A 79 24.72 11.36 15.75
N ASN A 80 23.56 11.55 16.39
CA ASN A 80 22.72 12.75 16.29
C ASN A 80 22.18 13.07 14.89
N VAL A 81 21.64 12.07 14.17
CA VAL A 81 20.90 12.38 12.93
C VAL A 81 19.55 12.99 13.31
N HIS A 82 19.29 14.21 12.84
CA HIS A 82 18.01 14.88 13.05
C HIS A 82 16.95 14.23 12.14
N MET A 83 16.08 13.41 12.72
CA MET A 83 14.87 12.95 12.04
C MET A 83 13.77 13.95 12.30
N TYR A 84 13.43 14.73 11.28
CA TYR A 84 12.38 15.74 11.35
C TYR A 84 10.98 15.13 11.20
N LEU A 85 10.00 15.79 11.80
CA LEU A 85 8.59 15.37 11.83
C LEU A 85 8.00 15.05 10.45
N TYR A 86 8.43 15.77 9.40
CA TYR A 86 7.98 15.50 8.03
C TYR A 86 8.32 14.08 7.53
N THR A 87 9.23 13.35 8.18
CA THR A 87 9.48 11.93 7.88
C THR A 87 8.24 11.05 8.10
N LEU A 88 7.30 11.48 8.96
CA LEU A 88 6.01 10.81 9.13
C LEU A 88 5.10 10.93 7.89
N LEU A 89 5.39 11.80 6.92
CA LEU A 89 4.66 11.83 5.65
C LEU A 89 4.94 10.61 4.77
N VAL A 90 6.05 9.91 4.99
CA VAL A 90 6.47 8.78 4.15
C VAL A 90 5.42 7.67 4.15
N ALA A 91 4.86 7.34 5.32
CA ALA A 91 3.84 6.28 5.42
C ALA A 91 2.53 6.61 4.68
N PRO A 92 1.83 7.75 4.95
CA PRO A 92 0.57 8.06 4.26
C PRO A 92 0.78 8.32 2.76
N VAL A 93 1.86 9.00 2.37
CA VAL A 93 2.16 9.25 0.94
C VAL A 93 2.53 7.95 0.23
N GLY A 94 3.40 7.14 0.83
CA GLY A 94 3.80 5.85 0.28
C GLY A 94 2.59 4.95 0.06
N LEU A 95 1.77 4.72 1.09
CA LEU A 95 0.55 3.91 0.98
C LEU A 95 -0.45 4.49 -0.03
N GLY A 96 -0.58 5.82 -0.11
CA GLY A 96 -1.42 6.50 -1.10
C GLY A 96 -0.96 6.27 -2.54
N ILE A 97 0.34 6.37 -2.81
CA ILE A 97 0.92 6.08 -4.13
C ILE A 97 0.72 4.60 -4.49
N PHE A 98 1.01 3.68 -3.57
CA PHE A 98 0.81 2.25 -3.79
C PHE A 98 -0.65 1.94 -4.08
N THR A 99 -1.60 2.55 -3.37
CA THR A 99 -3.03 2.43 -3.67
C THR A 99 -3.37 2.86 -5.11
N GLY A 100 -2.81 3.98 -5.57
CA GLY A 100 -3.03 4.49 -6.92
C GLY A 100 -2.46 3.57 -8.01
N LEU A 101 -1.30 2.96 -7.76
CA LEU A 101 -0.67 2.00 -8.66
C LEU A 101 -1.42 0.66 -8.70
N SER A 102 -1.88 0.16 -7.54
CA SER A 102 -2.62 -1.11 -7.43
C SER A 102 -4.01 -1.07 -8.08
N ARG A 103 -4.58 0.11 -8.28
CA ARG A 103 -5.88 0.31 -8.94
C ARG A 103 -5.87 0.14 -10.46
N ARG A 104 -4.70 0.02 -11.12
CA ARG A 104 -4.63 -0.19 -12.57
C ARG A 104 -4.49 -1.69 -12.88
N PRO A 105 -5.57 -2.38 -13.30
CA PRO A 105 -5.46 -3.77 -13.72
C PRO A 105 -4.68 -3.82 -15.04
N LYS A 106 -3.45 -4.34 -15.00
CA LYS A 106 -2.73 -4.84 -16.18
C LYS A 106 -2.66 -6.35 -16.05
N GLY A 107 -3.26 -7.06 -17.02
CA GLY A 107 -3.11 -8.52 -17.27
C GLY A 107 -3.18 -9.45 -16.05
N GLY A 108 -4.28 -10.20 -15.89
CA GLY A 108 -4.33 -11.38 -15.00
C GLY A 108 -3.82 -11.17 -13.56
N THR A 109 -4.36 -10.19 -12.84
CA THR A 109 -3.60 -9.44 -11.82
C THR A 109 -3.13 -10.21 -10.57
N ILE A 110 -3.70 -11.36 -10.19
CA ILE A 110 -3.14 -12.24 -9.14
C ILE A 110 -3.53 -13.72 -9.41
N PRO A 111 -2.57 -14.65 -9.63
CA PRO A 111 -2.83 -16.08 -9.80
C PRO A 111 -3.51 -16.69 -8.57
N TYR A 112 -4.41 -17.67 -8.75
CA TYR A 112 -5.16 -18.30 -7.65
C TYR A 112 -4.25 -18.80 -6.51
N SER A 113 -3.14 -19.46 -6.86
CA SER A 113 -2.14 -19.97 -5.92
C SER A 113 -1.49 -18.89 -5.03
N GLN A 114 -1.45 -17.64 -5.51
CA GLN A 114 -0.80 -16.53 -4.81
C GLN A 114 -1.77 -15.60 -4.10
N ARG A 115 -3.09 -15.81 -4.22
CA ARG A 115 -4.10 -14.93 -3.61
C ARG A 115 -3.99 -14.87 -2.10
N LYS A 116 -3.90 -16.02 -1.43
CA LYS A 116 -3.76 -16.09 0.04
C LYS A 116 -2.50 -15.40 0.52
N LEU A 117 -1.37 -15.64 -0.16
CA LEU A 117 -0.10 -15.01 0.16
C LEU A 117 -0.16 -13.49 -0.04
N SER A 118 -0.76 -13.03 -1.15
CA SER A 118 -0.90 -11.60 -1.46
C SER A 118 -1.73 -10.88 -0.41
N VAL A 119 -2.85 -11.48 0.02
CA VAL A 119 -3.68 -10.95 1.11
C VAL A 119 -2.89 -10.84 2.40
N ALA A 120 -2.23 -11.93 2.81
CA ALA A 120 -1.44 -11.95 4.05
C ALA A 120 -0.32 -10.90 4.02
N LEU A 121 0.39 -10.78 2.89
CA LEU A 121 1.50 -9.85 2.73
C LEU A 121 1.04 -8.39 2.76
N VAL A 122 -0.04 -8.05 2.05
CA VAL A 122 -0.61 -6.68 2.08
C VAL A 122 -1.06 -6.31 3.49
N VAL A 123 -1.78 -7.20 4.19
CA VAL A 123 -2.23 -6.96 5.56
C VAL A 123 -1.03 -6.75 6.49
N LEU A 124 -0.02 -7.62 6.40
CA LEU A 124 1.18 -7.54 7.24
C LEU A 124 1.96 -6.26 6.96
N ILE A 125 2.13 -5.87 5.70
CA ILE A 125 2.76 -4.59 5.32
C ILE A 125 1.99 -3.42 5.90
N VAL A 126 0.66 -3.38 5.77
CA VAL A 126 -0.15 -2.28 6.31
C VAL A 126 -0.03 -2.19 7.82
N LEU A 127 -0.14 -3.31 8.53
CA LEU A 127 0.02 -3.35 9.99
C LEU A 127 1.42 -2.89 10.41
N PHE A 128 2.46 -3.34 9.71
CA PHE A 128 3.84 -2.94 9.98
C PHE A 128 4.06 -1.44 9.77
N VAL A 129 3.58 -0.88 8.66
CA VAL A 129 3.68 0.55 8.34
C VAL A 129 2.91 1.40 9.36
N VAL A 130 1.69 0.98 9.72
CA VAL A 130 0.90 1.65 10.76
C VAL A 130 1.62 1.57 12.12
N GLY A 131 2.20 0.42 12.47
CA GLY A 131 2.97 0.25 13.70
C GLY A 131 4.17 1.17 13.77
N ILE A 132 4.96 1.27 12.69
CA ILE A 132 6.08 2.23 12.59
C ILE A 132 5.57 3.67 12.76
N GLN A 133 4.46 4.02 12.12
CA GLN A 133 3.88 5.36 12.21
C GLN A 133 3.47 5.70 13.64
N ILE A 134 2.87 4.76 14.37
CA ILE A 134 2.49 4.92 15.78
C ILE A 134 3.73 5.14 16.65
N VAL A 135 4.76 4.31 16.49
CA VAL A 135 6.02 4.44 17.25
C VAL A 135 6.70 5.77 16.93
N GLY A 136 6.71 6.18 15.66
CA GLY A 136 7.23 7.48 15.24
C GLY A 136 6.46 8.63 15.90
N ALA A 137 5.13 8.62 15.80
CA ALA A 137 4.25 9.61 16.41
C ALA A 137 4.48 9.73 17.93
N TYR A 138 4.51 8.60 18.64
CA TYR A 138 4.83 8.57 20.06
C TYR A 138 6.20 9.19 20.36
N SER A 139 7.21 8.87 19.54
CA SER A 139 8.57 9.40 19.73
C SER A 139 8.64 10.92 19.57
N TYR A 140 7.92 11.49 18.60
CA TYR A 140 7.84 12.94 18.42
C TYR A 140 7.07 13.65 19.54
N LEU A 141 5.99 13.03 20.04
CA LEU A 141 5.20 13.58 21.14
C LEU A 141 5.96 13.53 22.48
N ALA A 142 6.75 12.48 22.72
CA ALA A 142 7.46 12.29 23.98
C ALA A 142 8.85 12.95 24.01
N ASN A 143 9.58 12.92 22.89
CA ASN A 143 11.01 13.28 22.83
C ASN A 143 11.31 14.32 21.74
N GLY A 144 10.28 14.96 21.18
CA GLY A 144 10.45 15.98 20.16
C GLY A 144 11.23 17.18 20.67
N MET A 145 12.28 17.56 19.95
CA MET A 145 13.06 18.78 20.17
C MET A 145 12.77 19.79 19.06
N GLN A 146 12.92 21.08 19.35
CA GLN A 146 12.69 22.18 18.40
C GLN A 146 13.99 22.78 17.90
#